data_AF-A0A6T7ETR8-F1
#
_entry.id   AF-A0A6T7ETR8-F1
#
_cell.length_a   1.000
_cell.length_b   1.000
_cell.length_c   1.000
_cell.angle_alpha   90.00
_cell.angle_beta   90.00
_cell.angle_gamma   90.00
#
_symmetry.space_group_name_H-M   'P 1'
#
loop_
_entity.id
_entity.type
_entity.pdbx_description
1 polymer ?
#
loop_
_entity_poly.entity_id
_entity_poly.type
_entity_poly.pdbx_seq_one_letter_code
_entity_poly.pdbx_strand_id
1 'polypeptide(L)'
;DLDPQARAAFYASQQQIVAAAAAAYSLPDFMYLLEAIAALVDVHQVTKAELLECDDYQRADLTPGAKAALAAVFADNCGQLGPMAGMGQDDLAAYLEQCGSASSNIRFQVQSILAKYDTTNEGRLSQAGFFSYYCESALTRPKEVWHNLHAAGFRNDLTRGDMSQQGGAQPLDEIMQRPSLSLPPVSMEALTSFTFYQAANDSGGGGDGPILQRVCLNDNGASQTILQACLGELSNAAPGWHGENTVTLVKFMLEQMLELDDPYVQARLETILISDNLSVLVYATVHYNSLVNSYQAQQQGQEQTQANFNQDMQSRQVVERYIGVMRTLLKCPHAARYLNECQPRWDWMRDWQQHPVSGNYQSYHEVSPKQVELSSAGADDVNGIYTYDGTCDNAPKYVKSGGGGGVEGDDQFVLYRCKLQDNQHQWYISIVQAGQQPGTNEDVDFYYAPSISRQGYEEGYEANPPEKGWVALPPKGFSPAPEIYLITSDDEADEADLVSDDEGSVGGQPPMRHEPNSDGDDANPGY
;
A
#
# COMPACT_ATOMS: atom_id res chain seq x y z
N ASP A 1 5.36 34.41 -24.77
CA ASP A 1 6.15 35.52 -24.19
C ASP A 1 5.74 35.80 -22.77
N LEU A 2 6.34 35.09 -21.82
CA LEU A 2 6.23 35.44 -20.40
C LEU A 2 7.30 36.46 -20.05
N ASP A 3 6.94 37.42 -19.21
CA ASP A 3 7.81 38.46 -18.65
C ASP A 3 9.11 37.84 -18.09
N PRO A 4 10.29 38.33 -18.50
CA PRO A 4 11.59 37.88 -17.99
C PRO A 4 11.68 37.82 -16.45
N GLN A 5 10.98 38.71 -15.74
CA GLN A 5 10.93 38.68 -14.27
C GLN A 5 10.10 37.50 -13.73
N ALA A 6 8.96 37.19 -14.34
CA ALA A 6 8.15 36.04 -13.95
C ALA A 6 8.90 34.72 -14.21
N ARG A 7 9.67 34.66 -15.32
CA ARG A 7 10.50 33.50 -15.64
C ARG A 7 11.66 33.33 -14.64
N ALA A 8 12.29 34.42 -14.22
CA ALA A 8 13.34 34.38 -13.21
C ALA A 8 12.81 33.96 -11.83
N ALA A 9 11.62 34.43 -11.45
CA ALA A 9 10.97 34.04 -10.21
C ALA A 9 10.59 32.55 -10.20
N PHE A 10 10.10 32.01 -11.32
CA PHE A 10 9.79 30.60 -11.49
C PHE A 10 11.03 29.70 -11.38
N TYR A 11 12.15 30.09 -12.00
CA TYR A 11 13.39 29.32 -11.86
C TYR A 11 13.99 29.41 -10.44
N ALA A 12 13.86 30.57 -9.78
CA ALA A 12 14.29 30.72 -8.40
C ALA A 12 13.42 29.88 -7.43
N SER A 13 12.11 29.79 -7.66
CA SER A 13 11.22 28.94 -6.86
C SER A 13 11.48 27.45 -7.10
N GLN A 14 11.74 27.02 -8.35
CA GLN A 14 12.19 25.65 -8.61
C GLN A 14 13.52 25.34 -7.91
N GLN A 15 14.49 26.25 -7.95
CA GLN A 15 15.76 26.04 -7.24
C GLN A 15 15.57 25.98 -5.71
N GLN A 16 14.65 26.76 -5.15
CA GLN A 16 14.30 26.66 -3.73
C GLN A 16 13.57 25.35 -3.39
N ILE A 17 12.69 24.85 -4.27
CA ILE A 17 12.01 23.55 -4.10
C ILE A 17 13.02 22.40 -4.19
N VAL A 18 13.95 22.45 -5.15
CA VAL A 18 15.03 21.46 -5.27
C VAL A 18 15.97 21.51 -4.06
N ALA A 19 16.29 22.71 -3.55
CA ALA A 19 17.09 22.87 -2.35
C ALA A 19 16.36 22.42 -1.07
N ALA A 20 15.04 22.65 -0.99
CA ALA A 20 14.20 22.19 0.12
C ALA A 20 13.99 20.67 0.09
N ALA A 21 13.84 20.08 -1.10
CA ALA A 21 13.84 18.63 -1.29
C ALA A 21 15.20 18.05 -0.89
N ALA A 22 16.32 18.62 -1.36
CA ALA A 22 17.66 18.22 -0.94
C ALA A 22 17.88 18.34 0.58
N ALA A 23 17.25 19.32 1.23
CA ALA A 23 17.27 19.49 2.69
C ALA A 23 16.33 18.51 3.42
N ALA A 24 15.18 18.15 2.85
CA ALA A 24 14.28 17.13 3.40
C ALA A 24 14.86 15.71 3.28
N TYR A 25 15.71 15.48 2.28
CA TYR A 25 16.51 14.25 2.11
C TYR A 25 17.85 14.27 2.87
N SER A 26 18.11 15.28 3.72
CA SER A 26 19.36 15.42 4.47
C SER A 26 19.42 14.61 5.78
N LEU A 27 18.86 13.40 5.79
CA LEU A 27 19.36 12.41 6.76
C LEU A 27 20.86 12.24 6.48
N PRO A 28 21.73 12.16 7.51
CA PRO A 28 23.13 11.91 7.29
C PRO A 28 23.26 10.66 6.42
N ASP A 29 23.96 10.77 5.29
CA ASP A 29 24.25 9.61 4.47
C ASP A 29 25.16 8.69 5.29
N PHE A 30 24.54 7.71 5.97
CA PHE A 30 25.26 6.76 6.81
C PHE A 30 25.96 5.69 5.96
N MET A 31 25.92 5.75 4.63
CA MET A 31 26.52 4.75 3.74
C MET A 31 27.98 4.47 4.12
N TYR A 32 28.82 5.50 4.29
CA TYR A 32 30.23 5.30 4.68
C TYR A 32 30.39 4.72 6.10
N LEU A 33 29.49 5.07 7.01
CA LEU A 33 29.49 4.49 8.36
C LEU A 33 29.07 3.02 8.31
N LEU A 34 28.06 2.67 7.51
CA LEU A 34 27.61 1.30 7.29
C LEU A 34 28.69 0.48 6.60
N GLU A 35 29.43 1.04 5.64
CA GLU A 35 30.60 0.40 5.02
C GLU A 35 31.69 0.13 6.05
N ALA A 36 31.99 1.10 6.91
CA ALA A 36 32.98 0.92 7.98
C ALA A 36 32.54 -0.15 8.99
N ILE A 37 31.26 -0.15 9.38
CA ILE A 37 30.69 -1.16 10.29
C ILE A 37 30.72 -2.54 9.64
N ALA A 38 30.31 -2.64 8.37
CA ALA A 38 30.36 -3.87 7.61
C ALA A 38 31.79 -4.43 7.56
N ALA A 39 32.78 -3.60 7.25
CA ALA A 39 34.18 -4.00 7.28
C ALA A 39 34.61 -4.48 8.68
N LEU A 40 34.16 -3.83 9.76
CA LEU A 40 34.47 -4.21 11.14
C LEU A 40 33.83 -5.55 11.56
N VAL A 41 32.62 -5.84 11.08
CA VAL A 41 31.97 -7.14 11.34
C VAL A 41 32.44 -8.24 10.39
N ASP A 42 33.36 -7.91 9.49
CA ASP A 42 33.80 -8.77 8.40
C ASP A 42 32.55 -9.10 7.54
N VAL A 43 32.09 -8.10 6.80
CA VAL A 43 31.06 -8.18 5.77
C VAL A 43 31.57 -7.30 4.63
N HIS A 44 31.89 -7.91 3.49
CA HIS A 44 32.34 -7.14 2.34
C HIS A 44 31.14 -6.43 1.71
N GLN A 45 31.12 -5.10 1.77
CA GLN A 45 30.18 -4.30 1.00
C GLN A 45 30.69 -4.15 -0.43
N VAL A 46 29.79 -4.22 -1.39
CA VAL A 46 30.06 -3.74 -2.75
C VAL A 46 29.67 -2.29 -2.81
N THR A 47 30.59 -1.49 -3.33
CA THR A 47 30.30 -0.09 -3.66
C THR A 47 29.07 -0.04 -4.54
N LYS A 48 28.12 0.81 -4.15
CA LYS A 48 26.89 1.04 -4.90
C LYS A 48 27.23 1.53 -6.31
N ALA A 49 26.87 0.74 -7.32
CA ALA A 49 27.11 1.06 -8.71
C ALA A 49 26.32 2.31 -9.12
N GLU A 50 26.78 3.01 -10.14
CA GLU A 50 26.00 4.10 -10.71
C GLU A 50 24.86 3.53 -11.57
N LEU A 51 23.63 3.99 -11.33
CA LEU A 51 22.47 3.61 -12.16
C LEU A 51 22.47 4.35 -13.49
N LEU A 52 22.99 5.57 -13.50
CA LEU A 52 22.95 6.48 -14.64
C LEU A 52 24.37 6.85 -15.08
N GLU A 53 24.56 6.95 -16.38
CA GLU A 53 25.69 7.58 -17.04
C GLU A 53 25.19 8.75 -17.89
N CYS A 54 26.06 9.71 -18.19
CA CYS A 54 25.78 10.75 -19.16
C CYS A 54 26.39 10.37 -20.50
N ASP A 55 25.60 10.47 -21.57
CA ASP A 55 26.15 10.40 -22.93
C ASP A 55 27.02 11.63 -23.26
N ASP A 56 27.64 11.62 -24.44
CA ASP A 56 28.47 12.72 -24.95
C ASP A 56 27.71 14.07 -25.05
N TYR A 57 26.38 14.04 -24.94
CA TYR A 57 25.47 15.19 -25.01
C TYR A 57 24.84 15.54 -23.65
N GLN A 58 25.38 15.00 -22.55
CA GLN A 58 24.87 15.18 -21.18
C GLN A 58 23.43 14.71 -20.96
N ARG A 59 22.94 13.77 -21.77
CA ARG A 59 21.68 13.09 -21.53
C ARG A 59 21.95 11.92 -20.60
N ALA A 60 21.20 11.86 -19.51
CA ALA A 60 21.24 10.71 -18.63
C ALA A 60 20.67 9.48 -19.35
N ASP A 61 21.39 8.38 -19.27
CA ASP A 61 20.98 7.05 -19.72
C ASP A 61 21.36 6.04 -18.63
N LEU A 62 20.71 4.88 -18.62
CA LEU A 62 21.06 3.81 -17.70
C LEU A 62 22.44 3.25 -18.06
N THR A 63 23.27 3.01 -17.04
CA THR A 63 24.57 2.35 -17.23
C THR A 63 24.38 0.95 -17.84
N PRO A 64 25.41 0.39 -18.52
CA PRO A 64 25.34 -0.96 -19.06
C PRO A 64 24.98 -2.01 -18.01
N GLY A 65 25.50 -1.84 -16.78
CA GLY A 65 25.17 -2.70 -15.64
C GLY A 65 23.70 -2.58 -15.23
N ALA A 66 23.17 -1.36 -15.16
CA ALA A 66 21.77 -1.13 -14.79
C ALA A 66 20.82 -1.68 -15.87
N LYS A 67 21.14 -1.50 -17.16
CA LYS A 67 20.39 -2.10 -18.27
C LYS A 67 20.39 -3.62 -18.21
N ALA A 68 21.52 -4.24 -17.89
CA ALA A 68 21.62 -5.69 -17.76
C ALA A 68 20.78 -6.22 -16.57
N ALA A 69 20.86 -5.56 -15.41
CA ALA A 69 20.06 -5.91 -14.24
C ALA A 69 18.56 -5.76 -14.52
N LEU A 70 18.13 -4.60 -15.02
CA LEU A 70 16.74 -4.32 -15.35
C LEU A 70 16.22 -5.22 -16.49
N ALA A 71 17.07 -5.65 -17.42
CA ALA A 71 16.70 -6.63 -18.45
C ALA A 71 16.33 -7.99 -17.84
N ALA A 72 17.11 -8.44 -16.86
CA ALA A 72 16.83 -9.68 -16.13
C ALA A 72 15.55 -9.55 -15.28
N VAL A 73 15.36 -8.42 -14.59
CA VAL A 73 14.10 -8.12 -13.89
C VAL A 73 12.91 -8.19 -14.86
N PHE A 74 13.02 -7.52 -16.01
CA PHE A 74 11.97 -7.53 -17.02
C PHE A 74 11.66 -8.95 -17.50
N ALA A 75 12.69 -9.73 -17.84
CA ALA A 75 12.53 -11.10 -18.33
C ALA A 75 11.85 -12.03 -17.31
N ASP A 76 12.20 -11.91 -16.03
CA ASP A 76 11.61 -12.72 -14.95
C ASP A 76 10.12 -12.43 -14.74
N ASN A 77 9.68 -11.24 -15.14
CA ASN A 77 8.32 -10.75 -14.89
C ASN A 77 7.45 -10.73 -16.16
N CYS A 78 7.91 -11.18 -17.32
CA CYS A 78 7.11 -11.20 -18.57
C CYS A 78 6.17 -12.41 -18.72
N GLY A 79 5.77 -13.04 -17.61
CA GLY A 79 4.84 -14.17 -17.61
C GLY A 79 5.23 -15.32 -18.55
N GLN A 80 4.24 -16.09 -19.03
CA GLN A 80 4.48 -17.26 -19.90
C GLN A 80 4.89 -16.90 -21.34
N LEU A 81 4.57 -15.69 -21.79
CA LEU A 81 4.85 -15.25 -23.17
C LEU A 81 6.29 -14.75 -23.35
N GLY A 82 6.97 -14.45 -22.24
CA GLY A 82 8.39 -14.10 -22.20
C GLY A 82 8.69 -12.68 -22.69
N PRO A 83 9.97 -12.26 -22.58
CA PRO A 83 10.37 -10.86 -22.76
C PRO A 83 10.14 -10.29 -24.16
N MET A 84 10.05 -11.13 -25.19
CA MET A 84 9.80 -10.67 -26.57
C MET A 84 8.36 -10.21 -26.78
N ALA A 85 7.40 -10.76 -26.03
CA ALA A 85 6.00 -10.36 -26.10
C ALA A 85 5.71 -9.07 -25.30
N GLY A 86 6.59 -8.75 -24.34
CA GLY A 86 6.43 -7.62 -23.43
C GLY A 86 5.60 -7.95 -22.20
N MET A 87 5.63 -7.05 -21.22
CA MET A 87 4.96 -7.22 -19.93
C MET A 87 3.51 -6.73 -20.02
N GLY A 88 2.55 -7.62 -19.77
CA GLY A 88 1.13 -7.29 -19.75
C GLY A 88 0.72 -6.51 -18.50
N GLN A 89 -0.56 -6.10 -18.44
CA GLN A 89 -1.09 -5.39 -17.26
C GLN A 89 -0.98 -6.23 -15.98
N ASP A 90 -1.37 -7.50 -16.03
CA ASP A 90 -1.32 -8.40 -14.87
C ASP A 90 0.13 -8.69 -14.45
N ASP A 91 1.01 -8.90 -15.43
CA ASP A 91 2.44 -9.11 -15.23
C ASP A 91 3.09 -7.91 -14.52
N LEU A 92 2.80 -6.69 -15.01
CA LEU A 92 3.31 -5.45 -14.44
C LEU A 92 2.71 -5.16 -13.05
N ALA A 93 1.43 -5.48 -12.84
CA ALA A 93 0.78 -5.34 -11.55
C ALA A 93 1.43 -6.24 -10.49
N ALA A 94 1.65 -7.52 -10.82
CA ALA A 94 2.31 -8.47 -9.94
C ALA A 94 3.75 -8.05 -9.61
N TYR A 95 4.48 -7.54 -10.61
CA TYR A 95 5.82 -7.01 -10.42
C TYR A 95 5.85 -5.81 -9.46
N LEU A 96 4.95 -4.84 -9.64
CA LEU A 96 4.87 -3.67 -8.76
C LEU A 96 4.47 -4.06 -7.32
N GLU A 97 3.58 -5.05 -7.17
CA GLU A 97 3.23 -5.61 -5.86
C GLU A 97 4.44 -6.26 -5.19
N GLN A 98 5.26 -7.01 -5.95
CA GLN A 98 6.51 -7.60 -5.44
C GLN A 98 7.50 -6.54 -4.98
N CYS A 99 7.56 -5.39 -5.66
CA CYS A 99 8.38 -4.24 -5.27
C CYS A 99 7.80 -3.45 -4.07
N GLY A 100 6.74 -3.94 -3.42
CA GLY A 100 6.16 -3.29 -2.25
C GLY A 100 5.18 -2.16 -2.55
N SER A 101 4.70 -2.03 -3.80
CA SER A 101 3.68 -1.04 -4.13
C SER A 101 2.34 -1.40 -3.45
N ALA A 102 1.69 -0.41 -2.84
CA ALA A 102 0.41 -0.62 -2.17
C ALA A 102 -0.67 -1.04 -3.17
N SER A 103 -1.38 -2.14 -2.87
CA SER A 103 -2.37 -2.78 -3.74
C SER A 103 -3.52 -1.86 -4.19
N SER A 104 -3.81 -0.78 -3.45
CA SER A 104 -4.83 0.22 -3.82
C SER A 104 -4.46 1.05 -5.05
N ASN A 105 -3.16 1.21 -5.38
CA ASN A 105 -2.71 2.11 -6.45
C ASN A 105 -2.12 1.39 -7.67
N ILE A 106 -1.89 0.07 -7.58
CA ILE A 106 -1.17 -0.70 -8.61
C ILE A 106 -1.83 -0.60 -9.98
N ARG A 107 -3.16 -0.74 -10.06
CA ARG A 107 -3.87 -0.70 -11.37
C ARG A 107 -3.68 0.64 -12.09
N PHE A 108 -3.71 1.74 -11.35
CA PHE A 108 -3.51 3.07 -11.92
C PHE A 108 -2.06 3.29 -12.35
N GLN A 109 -1.11 2.85 -11.52
CA GLN A 109 0.31 2.92 -11.86
C GLN A 109 0.64 2.12 -13.13
N VAL A 110 0.07 0.92 -13.27
CA VAL A 110 0.17 0.09 -14.48
C VAL A 110 -0.36 0.84 -15.71
N GLN A 111 -1.54 1.45 -15.62
CA GLN A 111 -2.13 2.21 -16.73
C GLN A 111 -1.25 3.41 -17.12
N SER A 112 -0.76 4.18 -16.14
CA SER A 112 0.12 5.33 -16.37
C SER A 112 1.42 4.92 -17.07
N ILE A 113 2.05 3.82 -16.62
CA ILE A 113 3.27 3.30 -17.25
C ILE A 113 3.01 2.89 -18.70
N LEU A 114 1.94 2.14 -18.95
CA LEU A 114 1.61 1.67 -20.31
C LEU A 114 1.19 2.80 -21.26
N ALA A 115 0.63 3.89 -20.73
CA ALA A 115 0.27 5.07 -21.52
C ALA A 115 1.48 5.95 -21.88
N LYS A 116 2.45 6.05 -20.96
CA LYS A 116 3.58 6.98 -21.08
C LYS A 116 4.80 6.38 -21.81
N TYR A 117 5.08 5.09 -21.61
CA TYR A 117 6.30 4.46 -22.10
C TYR A 117 6.04 3.53 -23.28
N ASP A 118 7.11 3.19 -24.00
CA ASP A 118 7.04 2.39 -25.23
C ASP A 118 6.39 1.01 -25.00
N THR A 119 5.43 0.67 -25.86
CA THR A 119 4.66 -0.59 -25.81
C THR A 119 4.77 -1.37 -27.11
N THR A 120 4.59 -2.68 -27.04
CA THR A 120 4.47 -3.55 -28.21
C THR A 120 3.17 -3.28 -28.96
N ASN A 121 3.02 -3.83 -30.16
CA ASN A 121 1.79 -3.70 -30.97
C ASN A 121 0.53 -4.24 -30.26
N GLU A 122 0.70 -5.04 -29.21
CA GLU A 122 -0.39 -5.61 -28.40
C GLU A 122 -0.69 -4.78 -27.14
N GLY A 123 -0.06 -3.61 -26.98
CA GLY A 123 -0.24 -2.74 -25.81
C GLY A 123 0.47 -3.23 -24.54
N ARG A 124 1.44 -4.14 -24.67
CA ARG A 124 2.28 -4.64 -23.56
C ARG A 124 3.52 -3.77 -23.41
N LEU A 125 4.00 -3.55 -22.19
CA LEU A 125 5.22 -2.75 -21.98
C LEU A 125 6.42 -3.40 -22.68
N SER A 126 7.11 -2.65 -23.54
CA SER A 126 8.32 -3.13 -24.21
C SER A 126 9.52 -3.05 -23.25
N GLN A 127 10.59 -3.81 -23.52
CA GLN A 127 11.83 -3.70 -22.73
C GLN A 127 12.43 -2.27 -22.82
N ALA A 128 12.30 -1.62 -23.98
CA ALA A 128 12.75 -0.24 -24.17
C ALA A 128 11.90 0.75 -23.36
N GLY A 129 10.58 0.51 -23.28
CA GLY A 129 9.68 1.28 -22.42
C GLY A 129 10.03 1.10 -20.94
N PHE A 130 10.30 -0.13 -20.51
CA PHE A 130 10.74 -0.44 -19.16
C PHE A 130 12.06 0.25 -18.78
N PHE A 131 13.04 0.28 -19.69
CA PHE A 131 14.27 1.04 -19.49
C PHE A 131 14.03 2.54 -19.39
N SER A 132 13.14 3.09 -20.23
CA SER A 132 12.79 4.50 -20.19
C SER A 132 12.16 4.88 -18.84
N TYR A 133 11.23 4.05 -18.35
CA TYR A 133 10.62 4.20 -17.04
C TYR A 133 11.65 4.21 -15.90
N TYR A 134 12.60 3.28 -15.91
CA TYR A 134 13.62 3.21 -14.88
C TYR A 134 14.72 4.26 -15.00
N CYS A 135 15.02 4.74 -16.20
CA CYS A 135 15.92 5.88 -16.41
C CYS A 135 15.34 7.14 -15.78
N GLU A 136 14.06 7.44 -16.06
CA GLU A 136 13.36 8.59 -15.45
C GLU A 136 13.20 8.44 -13.93
N SER A 137 12.89 7.22 -13.47
CA SER A 137 12.78 6.93 -12.04
C SER A 137 14.14 7.03 -11.33
N ALA A 138 15.25 6.66 -11.97
CA ALA A 138 16.57 6.82 -11.38
C ALA A 138 16.99 8.29 -11.25
N LEU A 139 16.52 9.17 -12.16
CA LEU A 139 16.76 10.61 -12.09
C LEU A 139 16.00 11.29 -10.96
N THR A 140 14.76 10.88 -10.73
CA THR A 140 13.83 11.55 -9.81
C THR A 140 13.75 10.88 -8.44
N ARG A 141 13.85 9.54 -8.41
CA ARG A 141 13.62 8.66 -7.26
C ARG A 141 14.63 7.49 -7.24
N PRO A 142 15.96 7.76 -7.18
CA PRO A 142 16.98 6.72 -7.25
C PRO A 142 16.88 5.67 -6.14
N LYS A 143 16.42 6.06 -4.93
CA LYS A 143 16.21 5.12 -3.82
C LYS A 143 15.17 4.05 -4.14
N GLU A 144 14.09 4.41 -4.82
CA GLU A 144 13.04 3.48 -5.24
C GLU A 144 13.54 2.49 -6.28
N VAL A 145 14.36 2.95 -7.24
CA VAL A 145 14.97 2.05 -8.23
C VAL A 145 15.87 1.01 -7.54
N TRP A 146 16.67 1.44 -6.58
CA TRP A 146 17.48 0.52 -5.77
C TRP A 146 16.62 -0.44 -4.94
N HIS A 147 15.56 0.05 -4.31
CA HIS A 147 14.61 -0.80 -3.60
C HIS A 147 14.04 -1.90 -4.51
N ASN A 148 13.58 -1.54 -5.71
CA ASN A 148 13.01 -2.48 -6.67
C ASN A 148 14.06 -3.50 -7.17
N LEU A 149 15.30 -3.06 -7.39
CA LEU A 149 16.42 -3.94 -7.74
C LEU A 149 16.73 -4.94 -6.61
N HIS A 150 16.77 -4.47 -5.37
CA HIS A 150 16.97 -5.35 -4.20
C HIS A 150 15.80 -6.34 -4.03
N ALA A 151 14.56 -5.89 -4.21
CA ALA A 151 13.38 -6.77 -4.20
C ALA A 151 13.42 -7.85 -5.29
N ALA A 152 14.14 -7.59 -6.39
CA ALA A 152 14.41 -8.56 -7.45
C ALA A 152 15.71 -9.37 -7.27
N GLY A 153 16.38 -9.23 -6.12
CA GLY A 153 17.57 -9.99 -5.73
C GLY A 153 18.90 -9.43 -6.25
N PHE A 154 18.93 -8.19 -6.74
CA PHE A 154 20.17 -7.53 -7.16
C PHE A 154 20.89 -6.88 -5.98
N ARG A 155 22.22 -6.96 -6.00
CA ARG A 155 23.11 -6.35 -5.01
C ARG A 155 23.52 -4.93 -5.45
N ASN A 156 24.23 -4.22 -4.58
CA ASN A 156 24.78 -2.88 -4.84
C ASN A 156 25.62 -2.76 -6.11
N ASP A 157 26.22 -3.84 -6.59
CA ASP A 157 27.00 -3.89 -7.83
C ASP A 157 26.19 -4.27 -9.07
N LEU A 158 24.85 -4.33 -8.95
CA LEU A 158 23.92 -4.73 -10.01
C LEU A 158 24.10 -6.18 -10.47
N THR A 159 24.71 -7.02 -9.64
CA THR A 159 24.78 -8.45 -9.87
C THR A 159 23.73 -9.20 -9.05
N ARG A 160 23.26 -10.33 -9.58
CA ARG A 160 22.38 -11.28 -8.91
C ARG A 160 23.06 -12.65 -8.94
N GLY A 161 23.02 -13.37 -7.82
CA GLY A 161 23.83 -14.57 -7.59
C GLY A 161 23.66 -15.65 -8.66
N ASP A 162 24.65 -15.75 -9.54
CA ASP A 162 25.00 -16.98 -10.26
C ASP A 162 26.47 -17.31 -9.97
N MET A 163 26.73 -18.59 -9.69
CA MET A 163 27.84 -19.18 -8.94
C MET A 163 29.25 -19.07 -9.59
N SER A 164 29.66 -17.94 -10.17
CA SER A 164 31.00 -17.91 -10.79
C SER A 164 31.75 -16.59 -10.95
N GLN A 165 31.26 -15.41 -10.58
CA GLN A 165 32.08 -14.20 -10.74
C GLN A 165 32.16 -13.34 -9.47
N GLN A 166 33.43 -13.15 -9.08
CA GLN A 166 33.92 -12.50 -7.88
C GLN A 166 33.50 -11.02 -7.82
N GLY A 167 33.13 -10.58 -6.62
CA GLY A 167 33.09 -9.17 -6.28
C GLY A 167 31.68 -8.63 -6.09
N GLY A 168 30.94 -9.19 -5.15
CA GLY A 168 29.81 -8.51 -4.54
C GLY A 168 29.46 -9.14 -3.21
N ALA A 169 28.54 -8.59 -2.42
CA ALA A 169 28.28 -8.90 -1.01
C ALA A 169 28.45 -10.40 -0.73
N GLN A 170 29.19 -10.71 0.33
CA GLN A 170 29.65 -12.09 0.58
C GLN A 170 28.46 -13.04 0.48
N PRO A 171 28.52 -14.04 -0.42
CA PRO A 171 27.53 -15.09 -0.47
C PRO A 171 27.26 -15.58 0.95
N LEU A 172 26.00 -15.87 1.26
CA LEU A 172 25.62 -16.39 2.57
C LEU A 172 26.52 -17.57 2.99
N ASP A 173 26.93 -18.40 2.05
CA ASP A 173 27.91 -19.48 2.23
C ASP A 173 29.25 -19.02 2.83
N GLU A 174 29.76 -17.85 2.43
CA GLU A 174 30.98 -17.26 2.99
C GLU A 174 30.73 -16.72 4.40
N ILE A 175 29.56 -16.11 4.65
CA ILE A 175 29.17 -15.65 6.00
C ILE A 175 29.07 -16.85 6.95
N MET A 176 28.40 -17.92 6.53
CA MET A 176 28.19 -19.15 7.31
C MET A 176 29.49 -19.88 7.68
N GLN A 177 30.56 -19.70 6.90
CA GLN A 177 31.87 -20.28 7.20
C GLN A 177 32.65 -19.51 8.28
N ARG A 178 32.15 -18.36 8.75
CA ARG A 178 32.87 -17.50 9.69
C ARG A 178 32.62 -17.88 11.14
N PRO A 179 33.61 -17.65 12.02
CA PRO A 179 33.42 -17.84 13.46
C PRO A 179 32.41 -16.82 14.01
N SER A 180 31.84 -17.10 15.19
CA SER A 180 30.98 -16.15 15.91
C SER A 180 31.67 -14.79 16.05
N LEU A 181 30.89 -13.72 15.86
CA LEU A 181 31.39 -12.37 15.96
C LEU A 181 31.75 -12.06 17.42
N SER A 182 32.90 -11.45 17.66
CA SER A 182 33.35 -11.07 18.99
C SER A 182 33.67 -9.58 19.01
N LEU A 183 32.70 -8.78 19.47
CA LEU A 183 32.84 -7.33 19.62
C LEU A 183 32.70 -6.90 21.08
N PRO A 184 33.18 -5.69 21.43
CA PRO A 184 32.89 -5.09 22.73
C PRO A 184 31.37 -5.03 23.00
N PRO A 185 30.90 -5.19 24.25
CA PRO A 185 29.47 -5.24 24.58
C PRO A 185 28.67 -4.06 24.05
N VAL A 186 29.22 -2.84 24.11
CA VAL A 186 28.57 -1.62 23.61
C VAL A 186 28.35 -1.66 22.09
N SER A 187 29.31 -2.24 21.35
CA SER A 187 29.17 -2.42 19.90
C SER A 187 28.12 -3.47 19.56
N MET A 188 28.07 -4.57 20.33
CA MET A 188 27.01 -5.57 20.17
C MET A 188 25.63 -5.00 20.49
N GLU A 189 25.49 -4.22 21.57
CA GLU A 189 24.24 -3.58 21.94
C GLU A 189 23.68 -2.71 20.80
N ALA A 190 24.55 -1.91 20.16
CA ALA A 190 24.18 -1.10 19.00
C ALA A 190 23.76 -1.96 17.80
N LEU A 191 24.48 -3.05 17.50
CA LEU A 191 24.19 -3.95 16.38
C LEU A 191 23.00 -4.88 16.62
N THR A 192 22.52 -4.99 17.86
CA THR A 192 21.27 -5.68 18.22
C THR A 192 20.06 -4.74 18.31
N SER A 193 20.24 -3.45 18.03
CA SER A 193 19.17 -2.46 18.07
C SER A 193 18.36 -2.44 16.77
N PHE A 194 17.03 -2.46 16.86
CA PHE A 194 16.16 -2.29 15.70
C PHE A 194 16.37 -0.94 15.00
N THR A 195 16.59 0.13 15.78
CA THR A 195 16.81 1.49 15.25
C THR A 195 18.04 1.57 14.35
N PHE A 196 19.06 0.72 14.59
CA PHE A 196 20.22 0.63 13.70
C PHE A 196 19.81 0.16 12.31
N TYR A 197 19.05 -0.94 12.21
CA TYR A 197 18.60 -1.49 10.93
C TYR A 197 17.58 -0.59 10.23
N GLN A 198 16.75 0.13 10.99
CA GLN A 198 15.88 1.15 10.43
C GLN A 198 16.67 2.27 9.76
N ALA A 199 17.66 2.84 10.46
CA ALA A 199 18.52 3.88 9.89
C ALA A 199 19.34 3.36 8.69
N ALA A 200 19.78 2.09 8.74
CA ALA A 200 20.53 1.47 7.67
C ALA A 200 19.68 1.28 6.39
N ASN A 201 18.44 0.82 6.56
CA ASN A 201 17.47 0.67 5.47
C ASN A 201 17.11 2.03 4.84
N ASP A 202 16.88 3.08 5.65
CA ASP A 202 16.55 4.43 5.16
C ASP A 202 17.70 5.08 4.35
N SER A 203 18.93 4.65 4.63
CA SER A 203 20.14 5.07 3.90
C SER A 203 20.25 4.38 2.54
N GLY A 204 19.56 3.26 2.30
CA GLY A 204 19.56 2.52 1.03
C GLY A 204 20.92 1.90 0.70
N GLY A 205 21.70 1.54 1.73
CA GLY A 205 23.06 1.02 1.59
C GLY A 205 23.16 -0.47 1.24
N GLY A 206 22.06 -1.23 1.28
CA GLY A 206 22.01 -2.66 0.93
C GLY A 206 22.87 -3.59 1.80
N GLY A 207 23.46 -3.05 2.87
CA GLY A 207 24.44 -3.74 3.71
C GLY A 207 23.89 -4.27 5.04
N ASP A 208 22.68 -3.87 5.38
CA ASP A 208 21.95 -4.18 6.60
C ASP A 208 21.62 -5.67 6.73
N GLY A 209 21.23 -6.34 5.65
CA GLY A 209 20.96 -7.80 5.65
C GLY A 209 22.20 -8.64 6.02
N PRO A 210 23.33 -8.51 5.29
CA PRO A 210 24.55 -9.23 5.62
C PRO A 210 25.12 -8.91 7.01
N ILE A 211 25.02 -7.65 7.48
CA ILE A 211 25.39 -7.28 8.85
C ILE A 211 24.50 -8.02 9.85
N LEU A 212 23.18 -8.03 9.65
CA LEU A 212 22.22 -8.73 10.49
C LEU A 212 22.54 -10.23 10.56
N GLN A 213 22.74 -10.87 9.40
CA GLN A 213 23.13 -12.27 9.30
C GLN A 213 24.42 -12.56 10.07
N ARG A 214 25.43 -11.69 9.93
CA ARG A 214 26.72 -11.84 10.61
C ARG A 214 26.63 -11.72 12.13
N VAL A 215 25.78 -10.81 12.61
CA VAL A 215 25.51 -10.56 14.04
C VAL A 215 24.75 -11.74 14.66
N CYS A 216 23.79 -12.32 13.93
CA CYS A 216 22.96 -13.42 14.41
C CYS A 216 23.59 -14.81 14.25
N LEU A 217 24.52 -14.99 13.31
CA LEU A 217 25.14 -16.28 13.00
C LEU A 217 25.83 -16.86 14.24
N ASN A 218 25.39 -18.05 14.64
CA ASN A 218 25.89 -18.76 15.82
C ASN A 218 25.77 -17.94 17.14
N ASP A 219 24.87 -16.96 17.19
CA ASP A 219 24.58 -16.17 18.38
C ASP A 219 23.05 -16.09 18.62
N ASN A 220 22.58 -17.00 19.50
CA ASN A 220 21.17 -16.99 19.91
C ASN A 220 20.82 -15.73 20.71
N GLY A 221 21.72 -15.19 21.53
CA GLY A 221 21.42 -14.01 22.34
C GLY A 221 21.09 -12.80 21.47
N ALA A 222 21.98 -12.52 20.51
CA ALA A 222 21.78 -11.45 19.53
C ALA A 222 20.51 -11.67 18.69
N SER A 223 20.31 -12.90 18.18
CA SER A 223 19.12 -13.27 17.42
C SER A 223 17.84 -12.98 18.21
N GLN A 224 17.77 -13.41 19.47
CA GLN A 224 16.58 -13.26 20.31
C GLN A 224 16.30 -11.80 20.65
N THR A 225 17.32 -11.00 20.96
CA THR A 225 17.16 -9.56 21.22
C THR A 225 16.56 -8.84 20.01
N ILE A 226 17.09 -9.11 18.82
CA ILE A 226 16.60 -8.48 17.59
C ILE A 226 15.18 -8.95 17.27
N LEU A 227 14.90 -10.25 17.40
CA LEU A 227 13.56 -10.81 17.17
C LEU A 227 12.50 -10.20 18.08
N GLN A 228 12.80 -10.05 19.38
CA GLN A 228 11.89 -9.41 20.33
C GLN A 228 11.61 -7.95 19.95
N ALA A 229 12.64 -7.21 19.51
CA ALA A 229 12.45 -5.85 19.01
C ALA A 229 11.58 -5.83 17.75
N CYS A 230 11.85 -6.69 16.76
CA CYS A 230 11.05 -6.81 15.53
C CYS A 230 9.57 -7.12 15.83
N LEU A 231 9.28 -8.06 16.72
CA LEU A 231 7.91 -8.39 17.11
C LEU A 231 7.22 -7.26 17.87
N GLY A 232 7.97 -6.55 18.73
CA GLY A 232 7.50 -5.32 19.38
C GLY A 232 7.09 -4.25 18.37
N GLU A 233 7.97 -3.92 17.43
CA GLU A 233 7.72 -2.94 16.38
C GLU A 233 6.58 -3.36 15.45
N LEU A 234 6.48 -4.65 15.10
CA LEU A 234 5.37 -5.18 14.30
C LEU A 234 4.01 -5.01 14.98
N SER A 235 3.96 -5.21 16.30
CA SER A 235 2.75 -5.02 17.10
C SER A 235 2.37 -3.55 17.25
N ASN A 236 3.36 -2.66 17.36
CA ASN A 236 3.15 -1.22 17.53
C ASN A 236 2.99 -0.45 16.21
N ALA A 237 3.28 -1.08 15.07
CA ALA A 237 3.18 -0.43 13.77
C ALA A 237 1.77 0.12 13.54
N ALA A 238 1.70 1.39 13.11
CA ALA A 238 0.43 2.07 12.86
C ALA A 238 -0.42 1.29 11.83
N PRO A 239 -1.75 1.23 12.00
CA PRO A 239 -2.63 0.58 11.03
C PRO A 239 -2.56 1.25 9.65
N GLY A 240 -2.82 0.48 8.59
CA GLY A 240 -2.71 0.95 7.22
C GLY A 240 -1.30 1.38 6.81
N TRP A 241 -1.21 2.37 5.90
CA TRP A 241 0.03 2.75 5.23
C TRP A 241 1.08 3.38 6.16
N HIS A 242 0.67 4.00 7.27
CA HIS A 242 1.58 4.68 8.19
C HIS A 242 2.59 3.71 8.84
N GLY A 243 2.22 2.44 8.99
CA GLY A 243 3.10 1.40 9.55
C GLY A 243 3.78 0.52 8.51
N GLU A 244 3.50 0.68 7.21
CA GLU A 244 3.93 -0.29 6.20
C GLU A 244 5.45 -0.36 6.06
N ASN A 245 6.16 0.75 6.22
CA ASN A 245 7.63 0.77 6.22
C ASN A 245 8.20 -0.09 7.36
N THR A 246 7.64 0.02 8.56
CA THR A 246 8.03 -0.82 9.71
C THR A 246 7.74 -2.29 9.44
N VAL A 247 6.55 -2.60 8.90
CA VAL A 247 6.17 -3.97 8.56
C VAL A 247 7.11 -4.57 7.50
N THR A 248 7.48 -3.78 6.49
CA THR A 248 8.39 -4.19 5.41
C THR A 248 9.79 -4.47 5.95
N LEU A 249 10.32 -3.59 6.80
CA LEU A 249 11.61 -3.80 7.45
C LEU A 249 11.61 -5.04 8.34
N VAL A 250 10.55 -5.24 9.14
CA VAL A 250 10.43 -6.44 9.98
C VAL A 250 10.41 -7.70 9.11
N LYS A 251 9.60 -7.75 8.04
CA LYS A 251 9.58 -8.89 7.10
C LYS A 251 10.98 -9.21 6.59
N PHE A 252 11.69 -8.20 6.10
CA PHE A 252 13.07 -8.36 5.61
C PHE A 252 13.99 -8.93 6.70
N MET A 253 14.01 -8.34 7.89
CA MET A 253 14.88 -8.80 8.98
C MET A 253 14.58 -10.25 9.41
N LEU A 254 13.29 -10.63 9.45
CA LEU A 254 12.88 -12.01 9.75
C LEU A 254 13.37 -12.99 8.67
N GLU A 255 13.24 -12.64 7.39
CA GLU A 255 13.75 -13.46 6.28
C GLU A 255 15.27 -13.66 6.41
N GLN A 256 16.03 -12.58 6.60
CA GLN A 256 17.49 -12.63 6.71
C GLN A 256 17.97 -13.53 7.86
N MET A 257 17.29 -13.50 9.02
CA MET A 257 17.63 -14.35 10.15
C MET A 257 17.22 -15.82 9.97
N LEU A 258 16.19 -16.09 9.16
CA LEU A 258 15.72 -17.45 8.87
C LEU A 258 16.46 -18.13 7.73
N GLU A 259 17.22 -17.38 6.93
CA GLU A 259 18.17 -17.93 5.95
C GLU A 259 19.41 -18.56 6.60
N LEU A 260 19.70 -18.22 7.86
CA LEU A 260 20.83 -18.78 8.60
C LEU A 260 20.59 -20.25 8.96
N ASP A 261 21.33 -21.16 8.30
CA ASP A 261 21.40 -22.58 8.65
C ASP A 261 22.44 -22.82 9.74
N ASP A 262 22.08 -22.44 10.98
CA ASP A 262 22.86 -22.65 12.19
C ASP A 262 22.02 -23.40 13.26
N PRO A 263 22.62 -23.86 14.37
CA PRO A 263 21.91 -24.63 15.40
C PRO A 263 20.72 -23.91 16.07
N TYR A 264 20.54 -22.60 15.84
CA TYR A 264 19.53 -21.78 16.49
C TYR A 264 18.34 -21.44 15.59
N VAL A 265 18.31 -21.92 14.33
CA VAL A 265 17.18 -21.68 13.41
C VAL A 265 15.83 -22.10 14.02
N GLN A 266 15.81 -23.24 14.74
CA GLN A 266 14.61 -23.73 15.43
C GLN A 266 14.17 -22.75 16.54
N ALA A 267 15.10 -22.25 17.35
CA ALA A 267 14.79 -21.27 18.40
C ALA A 267 14.30 -19.95 17.81
N ARG A 268 14.84 -19.51 16.66
CA ARG A 268 14.35 -18.33 15.94
C ARG A 268 12.91 -18.52 15.45
N LEU A 269 12.60 -19.69 14.86
CA LEU A 269 11.26 -20.03 14.41
C LEU A 269 10.24 -20.06 15.56
N GLU A 270 10.61 -20.66 16.69
CA GLU A 270 9.76 -20.70 17.88
C GLU A 270 9.47 -19.29 18.40
N THR A 271 10.46 -18.41 18.44
CA THR A 271 10.27 -17.01 18.84
C THR A 271 9.35 -16.25 17.88
N ILE A 272 9.61 -16.34 16.58
CA ILE A 272 8.82 -15.65 15.56
C ILE A 272 7.36 -16.11 15.61
N LEU A 273 7.12 -17.40 15.74
CA LEU A 273 5.80 -17.97 15.50
C LEU A 273 4.98 -18.18 16.77
N ILE A 274 5.60 -18.56 17.90
CA ILE A 274 4.84 -19.09 19.05
C ILE A 274 5.34 -18.73 20.47
N SER A 275 6.49 -18.09 20.67
CA SER A 275 7.07 -17.97 22.03
C SER A 275 6.26 -17.10 22.99
N ASP A 276 5.80 -15.96 22.50
CA ASP A 276 5.30 -14.86 23.33
C ASP A 276 3.99 -14.29 22.77
N ASN A 277 3.35 -13.42 23.55
CA ASN A 277 2.12 -12.73 23.17
C ASN A 277 2.24 -11.93 21.87
N LEU A 278 3.46 -11.55 21.48
CA LEU A 278 3.75 -10.77 20.27
C LEU A 278 4.18 -11.63 19.07
N SER A 279 4.31 -12.94 19.26
CA SER A 279 4.65 -13.84 18.16
C SER A 279 3.56 -13.88 17.10
N VAL A 280 3.94 -14.16 15.85
CA VAL A 280 3.09 -13.97 14.67
C VAL A 280 1.77 -14.74 14.79
N LEU A 281 1.81 -16.02 15.19
CA LEU A 281 0.58 -16.80 15.30
C LEU A 281 -0.22 -16.41 16.53
N VAL A 282 0.42 -16.17 17.66
CA VAL A 282 -0.27 -15.87 18.92
C VAL A 282 -1.00 -14.54 18.83
N TYR A 283 -0.32 -13.48 18.42
CA TYR A 283 -0.90 -12.14 18.33
C TYR A 283 -2.03 -12.08 17.30
N ALA A 284 -1.82 -12.66 16.11
CA ALA A 284 -2.84 -12.73 15.08
C ALA A 284 -4.08 -13.53 15.53
N THR A 285 -3.86 -14.64 16.25
CA THR A 285 -4.95 -15.48 16.78
C THR A 285 -5.79 -14.74 17.82
N VAL A 286 -5.19 -13.89 18.67
CA VAL A 286 -5.93 -13.07 19.64
C VAL A 286 -6.90 -12.13 18.92
N HIS A 287 -6.44 -11.44 17.88
CA HIS A 287 -7.28 -10.53 17.10
C HIS A 287 -8.32 -11.27 16.26
N TYR A 288 -7.96 -12.40 15.66
CA TYR A 288 -8.90 -13.28 14.97
C TYR A 288 -10.03 -13.75 15.88
N ASN A 289 -9.70 -14.24 17.08
CA ASN A 289 -10.71 -14.67 18.05
C ASN A 289 -11.61 -13.52 18.51
N SER A 290 -11.06 -12.30 18.65
CA SER A 290 -11.86 -11.10 18.93
C SER A 290 -12.93 -10.88 17.85
N LEU A 291 -12.55 -10.99 16.58
CA LEU A 291 -13.46 -10.84 15.44
C LEU A 291 -14.52 -11.93 15.39
N VAL A 292 -14.12 -13.18 15.61
CA VAL A 292 -15.06 -14.32 15.67
C VAL A 292 -16.08 -14.13 16.79
N ASN A 293 -15.64 -13.68 17.96
CA ASN A 293 -16.54 -13.42 19.08
C ASN A 293 -17.51 -12.26 18.78
N SER A 294 -17.03 -11.17 18.18
CA SER A 294 -17.88 -10.04 17.76
C SER A 294 -18.92 -10.50 16.75
N TYR A 295 -18.52 -11.31 15.77
CA TYR A 295 -19.43 -11.86 14.77
C TYR A 295 -20.50 -12.78 15.38
N GLN A 296 -20.12 -13.65 16.31
CA GLN A 296 -21.08 -14.51 17.02
C GLN A 296 -22.07 -13.70 17.86
N ALA A 297 -21.62 -12.63 18.52
CA ALA A 297 -22.48 -11.72 19.27
C ALA A 297 -23.53 -11.05 18.36
N GLN A 298 -23.13 -10.61 17.16
CA GLN A 298 -24.04 -10.03 16.17
C GLN A 298 -25.09 -11.04 15.70
N GLN A 299 -24.71 -12.31 15.46
CA GLN A 299 -25.67 -13.37 15.12
C GLN A 299 -26.68 -13.64 16.23
N GLN A 300 -26.34 -13.36 17.48
CA GLN A 300 -27.24 -13.47 18.64
C GLN A 300 -28.13 -12.24 18.83
N GLY A 301 -28.10 -11.28 17.91
CA GLY A 301 -28.90 -10.07 17.95
C GLY A 301 -28.36 -8.99 18.90
N GLN A 302 -27.09 -9.08 19.31
CA GLN A 302 -26.47 -7.98 20.05
C GLN A 302 -26.18 -6.81 19.10
N GLU A 303 -26.63 -5.61 19.46
CA GLU A 303 -26.35 -4.40 18.71
C GLU A 303 -24.85 -4.08 18.75
N GLN A 304 -24.27 -3.79 17.59
CA GLN A 304 -22.87 -3.39 17.51
C GLN A 304 -22.71 -1.96 18.00
N THR A 305 -21.91 -1.77 19.05
CA THR A 305 -21.53 -0.43 19.49
C THR A 305 -20.42 0.13 18.61
N GLN A 306 -20.32 1.45 18.51
CA GLN A 306 -19.25 2.12 17.76
C GLN A 306 -17.84 1.74 18.29
N ALA A 307 -17.71 1.49 19.60
CA ALA A 307 -16.47 1.03 20.20
C ALA A 307 -16.07 -0.38 19.72
N ASN A 308 -17.03 -1.32 19.71
CA ASN A 308 -16.80 -2.67 19.21
C ASN A 308 -16.44 -2.65 17.72
N PHE A 309 -17.10 -1.78 16.94
CA PHE A 309 -16.79 -1.61 15.52
C PHE A 309 -15.35 -1.14 15.27
N ASN A 310 -14.90 -0.10 15.99
CA ASN A 310 -13.53 0.40 15.86
C ASN A 310 -12.50 -0.68 16.25
N GLN A 311 -12.79 -1.44 17.30
CA GLN A 311 -11.94 -2.55 17.73
C GLN A 311 -11.89 -3.69 16.69
N ASP A 312 -13.02 -4.00 16.05
CA ASP A 312 -13.09 -4.98 14.97
C ASP A 312 -12.28 -4.51 13.75
N MET A 313 -12.41 -3.23 13.36
CA MET A 313 -11.62 -2.63 12.29
C MET A 313 -10.12 -2.76 12.54
N GLN A 314 -9.67 -2.39 13.73
CA GLN A 314 -8.26 -2.53 14.12
C GLN A 314 -7.81 -3.99 14.11
N SER A 315 -8.61 -4.89 14.68
CA SER A 315 -8.29 -6.33 14.73
C SER A 315 -8.18 -6.94 13.34
N ARG A 316 -9.01 -6.50 12.39
CA ARG A 316 -8.95 -6.94 11.01
C ARG A 316 -7.66 -6.52 10.32
N GLN A 317 -7.27 -5.25 10.47
CA GLN A 317 -6.01 -4.75 9.90
C GLN A 317 -4.79 -5.47 10.50
N VAL A 318 -4.83 -5.79 11.79
CA VAL A 318 -3.80 -6.62 12.42
C VAL A 318 -3.77 -8.02 11.82
N VAL A 319 -4.91 -8.69 11.67
CA VAL A 319 -4.97 -10.03 11.05
C VAL A 319 -4.40 -10.01 9.63
N GLU A 320 -4.80 -9.04 8.80
CA GLU A 320 -4.33 -8.91 7.41
C GLU A 320 -2.81 -8.66 7.34
N ARG A 321 -2.28 -7.79 8.21
CA ARG A 321 -0.84 -7.55 8.33
C ARG A 321 -0.08 -8.83 8.65
N TYR A 322 -0.51 -9.57 9.67
CA TYR A 322 0.18 -10.78 10.13
C TYR A 322 0.04 -11.94 9.13
N ILE A 323 -1.06 -12.01 8.36
CA ILE A 323 -1.15 -12.89 7.19
C ILE A 323 -0.11 -12.49 6.14
N GLY A 324 0.09 -11.20 5.90
CA GLY A 324 1.16 -10.70 5.03
C GLY A 324 2.54 -11.16 5.47
N VAL A 325 2.85 -11.07 6.78
CA VAL A 325 4.12 -11.59 7.35
C VAL A 325 4.22 -13.10 7.18
N MET A 326 3.14 -13.85 7.42
CA MET A 326 3.13 -15.30 7.21
C MET A 326 3.45 -15.72 5.77
N ARG A 327 2.97 -14.96 4.77
CA ARG A 327 3.31 -15.22 3.36
C ARG A 327 4.80 -15.04 3.08
N THR A 328 5.40 -14.01 3.66
CA THR A 328 6.86 -13.78 3.63
C THR A 328 7.58 -14.98 4.24
N LEU A 329 7.21 -15.39 5.45
CA LEU A 329 7.85 -16.54 6.13
C LEU A 329 7.71 -17.85 5.35
N LEU A 330 6.59 -18.09 4.67
CA LEU A 330 6.40 -19.29 3.83
C LEU A 330 7.36 -19.38 2.64
N LYS A 331 8.03 -18.29 2.25
CA LYS A 331 9.08 -18.30 1.23
C LYS A 331 10.40 -18.87 1.78
N CYS A 332 10.62 -18.80 3.09
CA CYS A 332 11.82 -19.33 3.74
C CYS A 332 11.70 -20.86 3.92
N PRO A 333 12.65 -21.69 3.43
CA PRO A 333 12.55 -23.15 3.49
C PRO A 333 12.39 -23.71 4.91
N HIS A 334 13.13 -23.17 5.88
CA HIS A 334 13.05 -23.59 7.28
C HIS A 334 11.66 -23.30 7.88
N ALA A 335 11.13 -22.10 7.66
CA ALA A 335 9.81 -21.73 8.13
C ALA A 335 8.69 -22.50 7.42
N ALA A 336 8.79 -22.69 6.10
CA ALA A 336 7.81 -23.50 5.36
C ALA A 336 7.73 -24.93 5.90
N ARG A 337 8.87 -25.58 6.17
CA ARG A 337 8.90 -26.91 6.79
C ARG A 337 8.23 -26.89 8.17
N TYR A 338 8.62 -25.97 9.05
CA TYR A 338 8.07 -25.87 10.39
C TYR A 338 6.56 -25.56 10.41
N LEU A 339 6.11 -24.66 9.54
CA LEU A 339 4.70 -24.32 9.38
C LEU A 339 3.87 -25.48 8.84
N ASN A 340 4.42 -26.32 7.97
CA ASN A 340 3.74 -27.54 7.55
C ASN A 340 3.56 -28.54 8.70
N GLU A 341 4.52 -28.62 9.63
CA GLU A 341 4.41 -29.50 10.80
C GLU A 341 3.37 -28.99 11.81
N CYS A 342 3.18 -27.67 11.93
CA CYS A 342 2.19 -27.06 12.81
C CYS A 342 0.97 -26.49 12.08
N GLN A 343 0.65 -27.02 10.89
CA GLN A 343 -0.42 -26.55 10.01
C GLN A 343 -1.76 -26.26 10.72
N PRO A 344 -2.28 -27.13 11.63
CA PRO A 344 -3.55 -26.88 12.30
C PRO A 344 -3.59 -25.58 13.13
N ARG A 345 -2.43 -25.02 13.50
CA ARG A 345 -2.34 -23.79 14.30
C ARG A 345 -2.59 -22.52 13.49
N TRP A 346 -2.44 -22.58 12.17
CA TRP A 346 -2.54 -21.41 11.29
C TRP A 346 -3.45 -21.63 10.09
N ASP A 347 -4.12 -22.79 9.99
CA ASP A 347 -5.12 -23.09 8.94
C ASP A 347 -6.16 -21.97 8.79
N TRP A 348 -6.59 -21.39 9.91
CA TRP A 348 -7.54 -20.27 9.94
C TRP A 348 -7.05 -19.04 9.14
N MET A 349 -5.73 -18.83 9.03
CA MET A 349 -5.17 -17.72 8.25
C MET A 349 -5.35 -17.93 6.75
N ARG A 350 -5.35 -19.18 6.28
CA ARG A 350 -5.68 -19.50 4.89
C ARG A 350 -7.17 -19.38 4.65
N ASP A 351 -7.98 -19.87 5.58
CA ASP A 351 -9.43 -19.76 5.50
C ASP A 351 -9.86 -18.29 5.48
N TRP A 352 -9.21 -17.43 6.27
CA TRP A 352 -9.43 -15.98 6.27
C TRP A 352 -9.25 -15.34 4.90
N GLN A 353 -8.27 -15.78 4.11
CA GLN A 353 -8.06 -15.22 2.76
C GLN A 353 -9.20 -15.56 1.80
N GLN A 354 -9.85 -16.70 2.00
CA GLN A 354 -10.94 -17.15 1.15
C GLN A 354 -12.30 -16.65 1.67
N HIS A 355 -12.45 -16.63 3.00
CA HIS A 355 -13.68 -16.35 3.72
C HIS A 355 -13.33 -15.52 4.97
N PRO A 356 -12.99 -14.22 4.82
CA PRO A 356 -12.74 -13.36 5.97
C PRO A 356 -14.00 -13.32 6.83
N VAL A 357 -13.85 -13.28 8.16
CA VAL A 357 -14.99 -13.21 9.08
C VAL A 357 -15.75 -11.92 8.78
N SER A 358 -16.84 -12.06 8.04
CA SER A 358 -17.73 -10.97 7.68
C SER A 358 -18.67 -10.71 8.85
N GLY A 359 -18.19 -9.99 9.86
CA GLY A 359 -19.06 -9.01 10.52
C GLY A 359 -19.67 -8.10 9.44
N ASN A 360 -20.69 -7.32 9.78
CA ASN A 360 -21.39 -6.37 8.88
C ASN A 360 -20.51 -5.29 8.18
N TYR A 361 -19.22 -5.54 7.99
CA TYR A 361 -18.30 -4.85 7.10
C TYR A 361 -18.87 -4.63 5.69
N GLN A 362 -19.51 -5.65 5.10
CA GLN A 362 -20.25 -5.45 3.85
C GLN A 362 -21.44 -4.50 4.06
N SER A 363 -22.13 -4.61 5.20
CA SER A 363 -23.31 -3.80 5.52
C SER A 363 -23.02 -2.33 5.88
N TYR A 364 -21.77 -1.87 6.09
CA TYR A 364 -21.48 -0.45 6.35
C TYR A 364 -20.73 0.24 5.19
N HIS A 365 -19.94 -0.50 4.41
CA HIS A 365 -19.49 -0.01 3.09
C HIS A 365 -20.65 0.06 2.10
N GLU A 366 -21.72 -0.73 2.29
CA GLU A 366 -23.02 -0.56 1.60
C GLU A 366 -23.85 0.62 2.12
N VAL A 367 -23.55 1.18 3.31
CA VAL A 367 -24.29 2.35 3.84
C VAL A 367 -23.68 3.67 3.39
N SER A 368 -22.38 3.71 3.09
CA SER A 368 -21.81 4.87 2.43
C SER A 368 -22.42 4.98 1.02
N PRO A 369 -22.98 6.14 0.67
CA PRO A 369 -23.56 6.36 -0.65
C PRO A 369 -22.54 5.98 -1.72
N LYS A 370 -22.97 5.27 -2.77
CA LYS A 370 -22.05 4.95 -3.88
C LYS A 370 -21.60 6.21 -4.60
N GLN A 371 -22.43 7.24 -4.54
CA GLN A 371 -22.20 8.52 -5.19
C GLN A 371 -22.70 9.66 -4.30
N VAL A 372 -22.07 10.82 -4.47
CA VAL A 372 -22.53 12.08 -3.90
C VAL A 372 -22.57 13.14 -5.00
N GLU A 373 -23.58 14.01 -4.97
CA GLU A 373 -23.67 15.15 -5.85
C GLU A 373 -23.21 16.41 -5.11
N LEU A 374 -22.25 17.12 -5.70
CA LEU A 374 -21.84 18.45 -5.26
C LEU A 374 -22.54 19.47 -6.15
N SER A 375 -23.27 20.40 -5.54
CA SER A 375 -23.98 21.45 -6.27
C SER A 375 -23.68 22.84 -5.70
N SER A 376 -23.97 23.88 -6.48
CA SER A 376 -23.93 25.28 -6.06
C SER A 376 -22.57 25.83 -5.62
N ALA A 377 -21.48 25.11 -5.90
CA ALA A 377 -20.13 25.63 -5.72
C ALA A 377 -19.88 26.79 -6.69
N GLY A 378 -19.28 27.88 -6.19
CA GLY A 378 -18.86 29.02 -7.01
C GLY A 378 -17.74 28.71 -7.99
N ALA A 379 -17.02 27.60 -7.78
CA ALA A 379 -16.13 27.01 -8.77
C ALA A 379 -16.91 25.97 -9.59
N ASP A 380 -17.32 26.33 -10.81
CA ASP A 380 -18.20 25.50 -11.64
C ASP A 380 -17.67 24.07 -11.81
N ASP A 381 -16.36 23.91 -12.00
CA ASP A 381 -15.69 22.62 -12.22
C ASP A 381 -15.77 21.66 -11.02
N VAL A 382 -16.02 22.18 -9.81
CA VAL A 382 -16.18 21.38 -8.59
C VAL A 382 -17.53 20.67 -8.55
N ASN A 383 -18.57 21.26 -9.17
CA ASN A 383 -19.92 20.68 -9.17
C ASN A 383 -19.99 19.38 -9.97
N GLY A 384 -20.86 18.46 -9.57
CA GLY A 384 -21.14 17.21 -10.28
C GLY A 384 -21.15 15.98 -9.37
N ILE A 385 -21.20 14.80 -9.99
CA ILE A 385 -21.30 13.52 -9.31
C ILE A 385 -19.90 12.98 -9.00
N TYR A 386 -19.66 12.68 -7.74
CA TYR A 386 -18.45 12.01 -7.26
C TYR A 386 -18.80 10.57 -6.92
N THR A 387 -17.97 9.63 -7.35
CA THR A 387 -18.15 8.19 -7.10
C THR A 387 -17.23 7.74 -5.98
N TYR A 388 -17.73 6.87 -5.11
CA TYR A 388 -16.95 6.29 -4.04
C TYR A 388 -15.68 5.61 -4.58
N ASP A 389 -14.54 5.95 -4.00
CA ASP A 389 -13.21 5.48 -4.39
C ASP A 389 -12.39 5.05 -3.15
N GLY A 390 -13.03 4.33 -2.23
CA GLY A 390 -12.39 3.82 -1.02
C GLY A 390 -12.46 4.79 0.17
N THR A 391 -11.43 4.80 1.01
CA THR A 391 -11.43 5.56 2.26
C THR A 391 -10.15 6.36 2.45
N CYS A 392 -10.26 7.53 3.06
CA CYS A 392 -9.14 8.34 3.52
C CYS A 392 -9.41 8.75 4.97
N ASP A 393 -8.42 8.56 5.85
CA ASP A 393 -8.53 8.92 7.27
C ASP A 393 -9.82 8.39 7.92
N ASN A 394 -10.11 7.09 7.82
CA ASN A 394 -11.34 6.46 8.37
C ASN A 394 -12.66 7.12 7.93
N ALA A 395 -12.70 7.76 6.75
CA ALA A 395 -13.91 8.31 6.15
C ALA A 395 -13.97 7.94 4.65
N PRO A 396 -15.16 7.91 4.02
CA PRO A 396 -15.26 7.62 2.60
C PRO A 396 -14.57 8.70 1.75
N LYS A 397 -13.89 8.26 0.70
CA LYS A 397 -13.26 9.10 -0.32
C LYS A 397 -14.11 9.01 -1.59
N TYR A 398 -14.40 10.15 -2.20
CA TYR A 398 -15.15 10.21 -3.45
C TYR A 398 -14.36 10.94 -4.53
N VAL A 399 -14.45 10.48 -5.76
CA VAL A 399 -13.69 11.00 -6.90
C VAL A 399 -14.63 11.38 -8.03
N LYS A 400 -14.40 12.55 -8.61
CA LYS A 400 -14.99 12.98 -9.88
C LYS A 400 -13.86 13.14 -10.90
N SER A 401 -13.89 12.33 -11.95
CA SER A 401 -12.99 12.48 -13.09
C SER A 401 -13.22 13.83 -13.77
N GLY A 402 -12.14 14.56 -14.03
CA GLY A 402 -12.19 15.89 -14.62
C GLY A 402 -12.96 15.90 -15.95
N GLY A 403 -14.15 16.50 -15.95
CA GLY A 403 -14.98 16.67 -17.12
C GLY A 403 -14.61 17.95 -17.86
N GLY A 404 -13.94 17.82 -19.00
CA GLY A 404 -14.00 18.79 -20.10
C GLY A 404 -13.27 20.12 -19.90
N GLY A 405 -11.95 20.13 -20.10
CA GLY A 405 -11.19 21.38 -20.00
C GLY A 405 -9.79 21.43 -20.62
N GLY A 406 -9.45 20.57 -21.59
CA GLY A 406 -8.36 20.83 -22.55
C GLY A 406 -6.92 21.01 -22.04
N VAL A 407 -6.61 20.72 -20.78
CA VAL A 407 -5.22 20.69 -20.28
C VAL A 407 -4.85 19.23 -20.02
N GLU A 408 -3.81 18.76 -20.70
CA GLU A 408 -3.19 17.45 -20.49
C GLU A 408 -2.72 17.33 -19.03
N GLY A 409 -3.50 16.64 -18.21
CA GLY A 409 -3.18 16.32 -16.83
C GLY A 409 -4.27 15.40 -16.27
N ASP A 410 -3.88 14.28 -15.68
CA ASP A 410 -4.79 13.33 -15.03
C ASP A 410 -5.28 13.86 -13.65
N ASP A 411 -5.61 15.15 -13.58
CA ASP A 411 -6.07 15.80 -12.36
C ASP A 411 -7.53 15.38 -12.09
N GLN A 412 -7.79 14.95 -10.85
CA GLN A 412 -9.11 14.51 -10.40
C GLN A 412 -9.60 15.37 -9.24
N PHE A 413 -10.89 15.64 -9.21
CA PHE A 413 -11.50 16.24 -8.02
C PHE A 413 -11.76 15.14 -7.00
N VAL A 414 -11.30 15.37 -5.77
CA VAL A 414 -11.40 14.41 -4.67
C VAL A 414 -12.08 15.07 -3.49
N LEU A 415 -13.13 14.42 -2.98
CA LEU A 415 -13.74 14.71 -1.69
C LEU A 415 -13.22 13.70 -0.67
N TYR A 416 -12.56 14.19 0.37
CA TYR A 416 -11.90 13.32 1.35
C TYR A 416 -11.81 13.98 2.73
N ARG A 417 -11.51 13.19 3.75
CA ARG A 417 -11.14 13.66 5.09
C ARG A 417 -9.64 13.47 5.31
N CYS A 418 -9.01 14.39 6.02
CA CYS A 418 -7.64 14.21 6.49
C CYS A 418 -7.46 14.72 7.92
N LYS A 419 -6.38 14.24 8.56
CA LYS A 419 -5.95 14.64 9.89
C LYS A 419 -4.89 15.74 9.79
N LEU A 420 -5.16 16.87 10.42
CA LEU A 420 -4.26 18.01 10.50
C LEU A 420 -3.17 17.81 11.56
N GLN A 421 -2.13 18.66 11.52
CA GLN A 421 -1.01 18.61 12.45
C GLN A 421 -1.41 18.83 13.92
N ASP A 422 -2.54 19.49 14.17
CA ASP A 422 -3.11 19.72 15.49
C ASP A 422 -4.06 18.59 15.95
N ASN A 423 -4.01 17.43 15.28
CA ASN A 423 -4.91 16.28 15.45
C ASN A 423 -6.40 16.57 15.14
N GLN A 424 -6.75 17.73 14.59
CA GLN A 424 -8.12 17.96 14.12
C GLN A 424 -8.36 17.26 12.79
N HIS A 425 -9.61 16.85 12.54
CA HIS A 425 -10.01 16.24 11.28
C HIS A 425 -10.81 17.23 10.44
N GLN A 426 -10.50 17.32 9.15
CA GLN A 426 -11.19 18.21 8.23
C GLN A 426 -11.48 17.50 6.91
N TRP A 427 -12.64 17.84 6.34
CA TRP A 427 -13.04 17.45 5.00
C TRP A 427 -12.57 18.47 3.99
N TYR A 428 -12.13 18.00 2.84
CA TYR A 428 -11.62 18.81 1.75
C TYR A 428 -12.24 18.40 0.42
N ILE A 429 -12.39 19.39 -0.45
CA ILE A 429 -12.63 19.20 -1.88
C ILE A 429 -11.44 19.81 -2.61
N SER A 430 -10.64 18.96 -3.23
CA SER A 430 -9.36 19.36 -3.82
C SER A 430 -9.16 18.75 -5.19
N ILE A 431 -8.33 19.37 -6.01
CA ILE A 431 -7.71 18.68 -7.13
C ILE A 431 -6.50 17.94 -6.58
N VAL A 432 -6.45 16.64 -6.87
CA VAL A 432 -5.34 15.75 -6.52
C VAL A 432 -4.85 15.12 -7.81
N GLN A 433 -3.54 15.07 -8.00
CA GLN A 433 -2.97 14.39 -9.17
C GLN A 433 -3.39 12.91 -9.15
N ALA A 434 -3.74 12.33 -10.31
CA ALA A 434 -4.09 10.92 -10.37
C ALA A 434 -2.99 10.04 -9.73
N GLY A 435 -3.43 9.13 -8.87
CA GLY A 435 -2.56 8.20 -8.15
C GLY A 435 -1.85 8.78 -6.93
N GLN A 436 -1.93 10.08 -6.67
CA GLN A 436 -1.45 10.67 -5.41
C GLN A 436 -2.47 10.49 -4.28
N GLN A 437 -1.97 10.42 -3.05
CA GLN A 437 -2.83 10.43 -1.88
C GLN A 437 -3.29 11.86 -1.59
N PRO A 438 -4.58 12.05 -1.26
CA PRO A 438 -5.08 13.35 -0.85
C PRO A 438 -4.55 13.73 0.55
N GLY A 439 -4.54 15.02 0.86
CA GLY A 439 -4.06 15.59 2.13
C GLY A 439 -2.60 16.02 2.09
N THR A 440 -2.01 16.20 0.91
CA THR A 440 -0.63 16.68 0.75
C THR A 440 -0.60 18.18 0.45
N ASN A 441 0.58 18.79 0.59
CA ASN A 441 0.78 20.18 0.19
C ASN A 441 0.75 20.40 -1.34
N GLU A 442 0.69 19.32 -2.13
CA GLU A 442 0.58 19.37 -3.59
C GLU A 442 -0.88 19.48 -4.06
N ASP A 443 -1.82 19.23 -3.16
CA ASP A 443 -3.25 19.32 -3.42
C ASP A 443 -3.66 20.78 -3.67
N VAL A 444 -4.61 20.98 -4.57
CA VAL A 444 -5.21 22.30 -4.80
C VAL A 444 -6.57 22.32 -4.14
N ASP A 445 -6.63 22.85 -2.92
CA ASP A 445 -7.87 22.89 -2.12
C ASP A 445 -8.82 24.00 -2.58
N PHE A 446 -10.08 23.65 -2.80
CA PHE A 446 -11.15 24.59 -3.15
C PHE A 446 -12.03 24.92 -1.95
N TYR A 447 -12.40 23.90 -1.19
CA TYR A 447 -13.31 24.05 -0.06
C TYR A 447 -12.89 23.13 1.07
N TYR A 448 -13.16 23.55 2.32
CA TYR A 448 -13.05 22.67 3.49
C TYR A 448 -14.29 22.75 4.38
N ALA A 449 -14.53 21.70 5.14
CA ALA A 449 -15.54 21.67 6.20
C ALA A 449 -14.96 20.96 7.44
N PRO A 450 -15.28 21.42 8.66
CA PRO A 450 -14.86 20.73 9.87
C PRO A 450 -15.49 19.32 9.93
N SER A 451 -14.71 18.32 10.35
CA SER A 451 -15.28 17.02 10.74
C SER A 451 -16.20 17.21 11.93
N ILE A 452 -17.34 16.52 11.95
CA ILE A 452 -18.33 16.60 13.04
C ILE A 452 -18.04 15.50 14.08
N SER A 453 -16.79 15.03 14.17
CA SER A 453 -16.36 14.05 15.17
C SER A 453 -16.88 14.47 16.55
N ARG A 454 -17.84 13.70 17.08
CA ARG A 454 -18.58 14.05 18.31
C ARG A 454 -17.57 14.20 19.45
N GLN A 455 -17.65 15.31 20.20
CA GLN A 455 -16.76 15.62 21.32
C GLN A 455 -16.57 14.40 22.24
N GLY A 456 -15.33 13.92 22.34
CA GLY A 456 -14.91 12.82 23.23
C GLY A 456 -14.12 11.68 22.56
N TYR A 457 -13.94 11.67 21.24
CA TYR A 457 -13.33 10.56 20.51
C TYR A 457 -12.44 11.07 19.37
N GLU A 458 -11.13 10.88 19.47
CA GLU A 458 -10.13 11.43 18.53
C GLU A 458 -9.93 10.61 17.24
N GLU A 459 -10.58 9.45 17.08
CA GLU A 459 -10.33 8.54 15.93
C GLU A 459 -11.61 7.85 15.40
N GLY A 460 -12.73 8.58 15.32
CA GLY A 460 -14.02 8.01 14.87
C GLY A 460 -14.15 7.89 13.34
N TYR A 461 -14.68 6.75 12.88
CA TYR A 461 -15.22 6.62 11.52
C TYR A 461 -16.36 7.63 11.31
N GLU A 462 -16.30 8.41 10.23
CA GLU A 462 -17.36 9.36 9.84
C GLU A 462 -17.95 8.91 8.52
N ALA A 463 -19.19 8.41 8.56
CA ALA A 463 -19.79 7.67 7.46
C ALA A 463 -20.15 8.53 6.24
N ASN A 464 -20.38 9.84 6.45
CA ASN A 464 -20.87 10.77 5.43
C ASN A 464 -20.10 12.09 5.48
N PRO A 465 -19.83 12.71 4.32
CA PRO A 465 -19.30 14.07 4.27
C PRO A 465 -20.34 15.08 4.81
N PRO A 466 -19.92 16.26 5.30
CA PRO A 466 -20.85 17.30 5.73
C PRO A 466 -21.71 17.79 4.55
N GLU A 467 -23.04 17.77 4.70
CA GLU A 467 -23.96 18.31 3.68
C GLU A 467 -23.82 19.83 3.51
N LYS A 468 -23.42 20.53 4.60
CA LYS A 468 -23.32 21.99 4.71
C LYS A 468 -22.15 22.42 5.59
N GLY A 469 -21.88 23.73 5.60
CA GLY A 469 -20.82 24.33 6.43
C GLY A 469 -19.46 24.39 5.74
N TRP A 470 -19.43 24.14 4.43
CA TRP A 470 -18.25 24.31 3.60
C TRP A 470 -17.80 25.77 3.54
N VAL A 471 -16.48 25.97 3.54
CA VAL A 471 -15.82 27.28 3.49
C VAL A 471 -14.90 27.29 2.27
N ALA A 472 -15.06 28.31 1.43
CA ALA A 472 -14.21 28.50 0.25
C ALA A 472 -12.77 28.88 0.65
N LEU A 473 -11.78 28.29 -0.02
CA LEU A 473 -10.36 28.56 0.16
C LEU A 473 -9.79 29.34 -1.04
N PRO A 474 -9.53 30.66 -0.88
CA PRO A 474 -8.90 31.45 -1.93
C PRO A 474 -7.45 30.98 -2.23
N PRO A 475 -6.96 31.09 -3.47
CA PRO A 475 -7.58 31.78 -4.60
C PRO A 475 -8.47 30.88 -5.48
N LYS A 476 -8.66 29.61 -5.13
CA LYS A 476 -9.28 28.60 -6.01
C LYS A 476 -10.75 28.34 -5.68
N GLY A 477 -11.10 28.38 -4.40
CA GLY A 477 -12.48 28.36 -3.93
C GLY A 477 -13.17 29.71 -4.12
N PHE A 478 -14.40 29.66 -4.63
CA PHE A 478 -15.26 30.84 -4.80
C PHE A 478 -16.59 30.63 -4.09
N SER A 479 -17.23 31.74 -3.66
CA SER A 479 -18.61 31.72 -3.16
C SER A 479 -19.58 31.51 -4.33
N PRO A 480 -20.68 30.73 -4.15
CA PRO A 480 -21.09 30.07 -2.91
C PRO A 480 -20.25 28.83 -2.59
N ALA A 481 -20.26 28.42 -1.32
CA ALA A 481 -19.73 27.10 -0.96
C ALA A 481 -20.68 25.99 -1.44
N PRO A 482 -20.19 24.78 -1.74
CA PRO A 482 -21.03 23.69 -2.23
C PRO A 482 -22.04 23.21 -1.19
N GLU A 483 -23.14 22.65 -1.70
CA GLU A 483 -24.02 21.73 -0.97
C GLU A 483 -23.73 20.30 -1.44
N ILE A 484 -23.73 19.34 -0.51
CA ILE A 484 -23.52 17.93 -0.83
C ILE A 484 -24.82 17.16 -0.61
N TYR A 485 -25.24 16.42 -1.63
CA TYR A 485 -26.36 15.49 -1.58
C TYR A 485 -25.86 14.05 -1.70
N LEU A 486 -26.34 13.18 -0.83
CA LEU A 486 -26.04 11.75 -0.87
C LEU A 486 -26.99 11.07 -1.86
N ILE A 487 -26.47 10.37 -2.87
CA ILE A 487 -27.29 9.64 -3.84
C ILE A 487 -27.48 8.21 -3.32
N THR A 488 -28.70 7.90 -2.90
CA THR A 488 -29.08 6.54 -2.48
C THR A 488 -29.66 5.76 -3.64
N SER A 489 -29.40 4.45 -3.70
CA SER A 489 -29.84 3.58 -4.81
C SER A 489 -31.36 3.47 -4.99
N ASP A 490 -32.14 4.00 -4.07
CA ASP A 490 -33.61 3.98 -4.11
C ASP A 490 -34.20 5.08 -5.02
N ASP A 491 -33.39 6.07 -5.44
CA ASP A 491 -33.83 7.22 -6.24
C ASP A 491 -33.79 6.98 -7.76
N GLU A 492 -33.20 5.87 -8.24
CA GLU A 492 -33.13 5.53 -9.68
C GLU A 492 -34.39 4.79 -10.22
N ALA A 493 -35.36 4.44 -9.36
CA ALA A 493 -36.49 3.60 -9.75
C ALA A 493 -37.71 4.34 -10.33
N ASP A 494 -37.80 5.67 -10.22
CA ASP A 494 -39.06 6.40 -10.49
C ASP A 494 -39.10 7.19 -11.83
N GLU A 495 -38.02 7.25 -12.61
CA GLU A 495 -37.96 8.06 -13.85
C GLU A 495 -38.11 7.24 -15.16
N ALA A 496 -38.36 5.92 -15.09
CA ALA A 496 -38.44 5.07 -16.29
C ALA A 496 -39.85 4.86 -16.88
N ASP A 497 -40.93 5.38 -16.27
CA ASP A 497 -42.31 4.96 -16.61
C ASP A 497 -43.24 6.05 -17.20
N LEU A 498 -42.71 7.15 -17.75
CA LEU A 498 -43.51 8.20 -18.39
C LEU A 498 -43.29 8.34 -19.91
N VAL A 499 -43.36 7.23 -20.68
CA VAL A 499 -43.52 7.32 -22.15
C VAL A 499 -44.38 6.18 -22.73
N SER A 500 -45.71 6.28 -22.59
CA SER A 500 -46.74 5.66 -23.45
C SER A 500 -48.10 6.03 -22.84
N ASP A 501 -49.07 6.68 -23.48
CA ASP A 501 -49.70 6.34 -24.75
C ASP A 501 -50.49 7.54 -25.31
N ASP A 502 -50.36 7.77 -26.61
CA ASP A 502 -51.26 8.60 -27.42
C ASP A 502 -52.48 7.76 -27.85
N GLU A 503 -53.66 8.37 -27.73
CA GLU A 503 -54.97 7.73 -27.83
C GLU A 503 -55.35 7.36 -29.27
N GLY A 504 -55.84 6.13 -29.44
CA GLY A 504 -56.21 5.57 -30.74
C GLY A 504 -57.40 4.61 -30.75
N SER A 505 -58.47 4.92 -30.01
CA SER A 505 -59.88 4.72 -30.40
C SER A 505 -60.48 3.32 -30.67
N VAL A 506 -61.68 3.16 -30.09
CA VAL A 506 -62.85 2.34 -30.49
C VAL A 506 -62.94 0.86 -30.06
N GLY A 507 -63.68 0.64 -28.96
CA GLY A 507 -64.97 -0.05 -29.03
C GLY A 507 -65.04 -1.51 -28.53
N GLY A 508 -65.86 -1.75 -27.50
CA GLY A 508 -66.49 -3.06 -27.27
C GLY A 508 -66.52 -3.54 -25.82
N GLN A 509 -67.52 -3.10 -25.04
CA GLN A 509 -68.09 -3.83 -23.89
C GLN A 509 -69.07 -4.93 -24.41
N PRO A 510 -69.62 -5.83 -23.56
CA PRO A 510 -69.15 -6.58 -22.37
C PRO A 510 -69.64 -8.07 -22.51
N PRO A 511 -70.06 -8.89 -21.50
CA PRO A 511 -69.94 -8.87 -20.02
C PRO A 511 -69.64 -10.23 -19.32
N MET A 512 -69.37 -10.15 -18.00
CA MET A 512 -69.74 -11.06 -16.90
C MET A 512 -69.48 -12.59 -16.97
N ARG A 513 -68.84 -13.13 -15.91
CA ARG A 513 -69.52 -13.93 -14.86
C ARG A 513 -68.58 -14.47 -13.75
N HIS A 514 -69.03 -14.24 -12.52
CA HIS A 514 -69.03 -15.11 -11.31
C HIS A 514 -67.84 -16.03 -10.96
N GLU A 515 -67.31 -15.76 -9.75
CA GLU A 515 -66.92 -16.65 -8.62
C GLU A 515 -67.44 -18.13 -8.64
N PRO A 516 -66.97 -19.09 -7.79
CA PRO A 516 -66.27 -18.93 -6.49
C PRO A 516 -65.16 -19.97 -6.11
N ASN A 517 -64.57 -19.72 -4.92
CA ASN A 517 -63.92 -20.58 -3.92
C ASN A 517 -63.85 -22.12 -4.08
N SER A 518 -62.71 -22.68 -3.65
CA SER A 518 -62.58 -23.86 -2.76
C SER A 518 -61.11 -23.97 -2.32
N ASP A 519 -60.73 -23.77 -1.06
CA ASP A 519 -60.73 -24.72 0.08
C ASP A 519 -60.09 -26.10 -0.20
N GLY A 520 -59.17 -26.49 0.70
CA GLY A 520 -58.52 -27.81 0.82
C GLY A 520 -57.05 -27.66 1.21
N ASP A 521 -56.70 -27.57 2.51
CA ASP A 521 -56.44 -28.71 3.41
C ASP A 521 -55.71 -29.87 2.71
N ASP A 522 -54.47 -30.20 3.07
CA ASP A 522 -54.21 -31.05 4.24
C ASP A 522 -52.75 -31.53 4.34
N ALA A 523 -52.33 -31.73 5.59
CA ALA A 523 -51.49 -32.80 6.11
C ALA A 523 -50.05 -33.03 5.58
N ASN A 524 -49.12 -32.60 6.44
CA ASN A 524 -47.91 -33.33 6.86
C ASN A 524 -48.24 -34.78 7.33
N PRO A 525 -47.33 -35.76 7.14
CA PRO A 525 -46.68 -36.34 8.32
C PRO A 525 -45.19 -36.70 8.10
N GLY A 526 -44.45 -36.65 9.20
CA GLY A 526 -42.99 -36.76 9.23
C GLY A 526 -42.39 -38.16 9.33
N TYR A 527 -41.07 -38.15 9.44
CA TYR A 527 -40.22 -38.97 10.30
C TYR A 527 -38.92 -38.21 10.59
#